data_AF-A0A949IJ62-F1
#
_entry.id   AF-A0A949IJ62-F1
#
_cell.length_a   1.000
_cell.length_b   1.000
_cell.length_c   1.000
_cell.angle_alpha   90.00
_cell.angle_beta   90.00
_cell.angle_gamma   90.00
#
_symmetry.space_group_name_H-M   'P 1'
#
loop_
_entity.id
_entity.type
_entity.pdbx_description
1 polymer ?
#
loop_
_entity_poly.entity_id
_entity_poly.type
_entity_poly.pdbx_seq_one_letter_code
_entity_poly.pdbx_strand_id
1 'polypeptide(L)'
;MMALPLGPEVDTWPRPLPSRQKFQGARVALEPLSRRHAGELFEAAQFAEDSFTYMSFGPWKNVAEVEALIATHCADPAAAFWAVRPVTSGRVAGFLSLMNIEPRNAAIELGNIWFGPELRRTRAATEAMFLALRHAADDLGYRRLVWKCNALNEPSRKAALRLGFSYEGTLRAHMVVKGRERDTAMYSTLGTEWPACRDAILSWLSEENFDAEGNALKSLAEFRKS
;
A
#
# COMPACT_ATOMS: atom_id res chain seq x y z
N MET A 1 20.86 17.15 -39.12
CA MET A 1 20.82 17.11 -37.64
C MET A 1 20.26 15.76 -37.25
N MET A 2 20.90 15.03 -36.34
CA MET A 2 20.29 13.82 -35.76
C MET A 2 19.20 14.25 -34.78
N ALA A 3 18.02 13.65 -34.88
CA ALA A 3 16.94 13.89 -33.93
C ALA A 3 17.37 13.41 -32.53
N LEU A 4 17.06 14.21 -31.50
CA LEU A 4 17.31 13.83 -30.11
C LEU A 4 16.35 12.71 -29.68
N PRO A 5 16.77 11.79 -28.79
CA PRO A 5 15.89 10.74 -28.29
C PRO A 5 14.78 11.32 -27.40
N LEU A 6 13.52 10.88 -27.61
CA LEU A 6 12.33 11.44 -26.93
C LEU A 6 11.63 10.46 -25.97
N GLY A 7 12.02 9.18 -25.97
CA GLY A 7 11.32 8.11 -25.25
C GLY A 7 10.11 7.55 -26.03
N PRO A 8 9.41 6.55 -25.47
CA PRO A 8 8.25 5.96 -26.11
C PRO A 8 7.04 6.90 -26.09
N GLU A 9 6.23 6.86 -27.15
CA GLU A 9 4.92 7.52 -27.15
C GLU A 9 3.96 6.82 -26.18
N VAL A 10 3.10 7.60 -25.53
CA VAL A 10 2.07 7.11 -24.61
C VAL A 10 0.77 7.87 -24.84
N ASP A 11 -0.34 7.28 -24.43
CA ASP A 11 -1.61 8.00 -24.43
C ASP A 11 -1.59 9.13 -23.39
N THR A 12 -2.30 10.22 -23.69
CA THR A 12 -2.32 11.45 -22.86
C THR A 12 -3.61 11.60 -22.06
N TRP A 13 -4.46 10.58 -22.04
CA TRP A 13 -5.76 10.63 -21.37
C TRP A 13 -5.58 10.64 -19.85
N PRO A 14 -6.12 11.65 -19.13
CA PRO A 14 -6.01 11.68 -17.69
C PRO A 14 -6.75 10.49 -17.07
N ARG A 15 -6.10 9.79 -16.14
CA ARG A 15 -6.72 8.66 -15.44
C ARG A 15 -7.75 9.12 -14.41
N PRO A 16 -8.84 8.38 -14.21
CA PRO A 16 -9.83 8.69 -13.18
C PRO A 16 -9.20 8.69 -11.78
N LEU A 17 -9.75 9.50 -10.88
CA LEU A 17 -9.43 9.40 -9.46
C LEU A 17 -10.07 8.13 -8.87
N PRO A 18 -9.41 7.44 -7.92
CA PRO A 18 -9.98 6.30 -7.24
C PRO A 18 -11.23 6.72 -6.46
N SER A 19 -12.32 5.99 -6.65
CA SER A 19 -13.51 6.15 -5.83
C SER A 19 -13.32 5.44 -4.49
N ARG A 20 -13.94 5.97 -3.42
CA ARG A 20 -13.96 5.32 -2.10
C ARG A 20 -14.99 4.19 -2.08
N GLN A 21 -14.77 3.17 -2.91
CA GLN A 21 -15.61 1.98 -2.99
C GLN A 21 -15.11 0.86 -2.04
N LYS A 22 -15.94 -0.15 -1.78
CA LYS A 22 -15.51 -1.34 -1.03
C LYS A 22 -14.80 -2.32 -1.96
N PHE A 23 -13.79 -3.02 -1.46
CA PHE A 23 -13.21 -4.18 -2.15
C PHE A 23 -13.34 -5.42 -1.28
N GLN A 24 -13.69 -6.54 -1.88
CA GLN A 24 -13.78 -7.84 -1.22
C GLN A 24 -12.75 -8.79 -1.82
N GLY A 25 -11.83 -9.26 -0.98
CA GLY A 25 -10.94 -10.38 -1.26
C GLY A 25 -11.40 -11.65 -0.54
N ALA A 26 -10.62 -12.72 -0.68
CA ALA A 26 -10.86 -14.00 0.00
C ALA A 26 -10.51 -13.93 1.50
N ARG A 27 -9.46 -13.19 1.86
CA ARG A 27 -8.90 -13.11 3.22
C ARG A 27 -9.06 -11.72 3.84
N VAL A 28 -9.45 -10.71 3.08
CA VAL A 28 -9.59 -9.34 3.56
C VAL A 28 -10.71 -8.57 2.86
N ALA A 29 -11.34 -7.65 3.57
CA ALA A 29 -12.19 -6.62 3.02
C ALA A 29 -11.54 -5.24 3.19
N LEU A 30 -11.63 -4.41 2.15
CA LEU A 30 -11.26 -2.99 2.20
C LEU A 30 -12.53 -2.16 2.28
N GLU A 31 -12.67 -1.41 3.36
CA GLU A 31 -13.82 -0.52 3.58
C GLU A 31 -13.37 0.94 3.51
N PRO A 32 -14.11 1.84 2.85
CA PRO A 32 -13.83 3.27 2.90
C PRO A 32 -13.59 3.74 4.33
N LEU A 33 -12.41 4.29 4.60
CA LEU A 33 -12.02 4.72 5.94
C LEU A 33 -13.02 5.76 6.45
N SER A 34 -13.46 5.62 7.70
CA SER A 34 -14.41 6.53 8.34
C SER A 34 -14.29 6.43 9.86
N ARG A 35 -14.88 7.39 10.58
CA ARG A 35 -14.79 7.49 12.05
C ARG A 35 -15.21 6.21 12.79
N ARG A 36 -16.12 5.41 12.23
CA ARG A 36 -16.57 4.15 12.84
C ARG A 36 -15.42 3.14 13.08
N HIS A 37 -14.33 3.27 12.34
CA HIS A 37 -13.17 2.38 12.47
C HIS A 37 -12.20 2.80 13.58
N ALA A 38 -12.38 3.96 14.21
CA ALA A 38 -11.42 4.52 15.16
C ALA A 38 -11.20 3.62 16.39
N GLY A 39 -12.27 3.04 16.93
CA GLY A 39 -12.19 2.11 18.07
C GLY A 39 -11.35 0.87 17.76
N GLU A 40 -11.71 0.16 16.68
CA GLU A 40 -10.99 -1.05 16.26
C GLU A 40 -9.52 -0.75 15.89
N LEU A 41 -9.24 0.39 15.23
CA LEU A 41 -7.88 0.82 14.93
C LEU A 41 -7.07 1.16 16.19
N PHE A 42 -7.70 1.79 17.19
CA PHE A 42 -7.06 2.08 18.47
C PHE A 42 -6.76 0.81 19.25
N GLU A 43 -7.66 -0.17 19.24
CA GLU A 43 -7.42 -1.51 19.82
C GLU A 43 -6.28 -2.22 19.10
N ALA A 44 -6.27 -2.23 17.77
CA ALA A 44 -5.20 -2.84 16.97
C ALA A 44 -3.82 -2.17 17.16
N ALA A 45 -3.79 -0.95 17.69
CA ALA A 45 -2.57 -0.19 17.98
C ALA A 45 -2.03 -0.43 19.39
N GLN A 46 -2.75 -1.13 20.26
CA GLN A 46 -2.28 -1.44 21.62
C GLN A 46 -1.01 -2.29 21.54
N PHE A 47 0.02 -1.89 22.30
CA PHE A 47 1.33 -2.55 22.34
C PHE A 47 2.07 -2.61 20.98
N ALA A 48 1.76 -1.66 20.10
CA ALA A 48 2.36 -1.54 18.78
C ALA A 48 3.15 -0.22 18.65
N GLU A 49 3.82 0.28 19.70
CA GLU A 49 4.50 1.59 19.64
C GLU A 49 5.59 1.61 18.54
N ASP A 50 6.30 0.50 18.36
CA ASP A 50 7.31 0.30 17.32
C ASP A 50 6.72 0.41 15.89
N SER A 51 5.43 0.14 15.74
CA SER A 51 4.69 0.23 14.49
C SER A 51 4.69 1.64 13.90
N PHE A 52 4.88 2.66 14.75
CA PHE A 52 4.81 4.07 14.39
C PHE A 52 6.18 4.73 14.22
N THR A 53 7.30 4.00 14.40
CA THR A 53 8.66 4.54 14.37
C THR A 53 8.94 5.40 13.13
N TYR A 54 8.44 4.97 11.96
CA TYR A 54 8.65 5.66 10.68
C TYR A 54 7.41 6.40 10.15
N MET A 55 6.31 6.44 10.92
CA MET A 55 5.09 7.13 10.54
C MET A 55 5.14 8.60 10.99
N SER A 56 4.48 9.49 10.26
CA SER A 56 4.32 10.91 10.65
C SER A 56 3.32 11.10 11.79
N PHE A 57 2.51 10.08 12.08
CA PHE A 57 1.49 10.06 13.12
C PHE A 57 1.78 8.95 14.14
N GLY A 58 0.93 8.91 15.17
CA GLY A 58 0.98 7.94 16.26
C GLY A 58 2.28 7.99 17.09
N PRO A 59 2.42 7.10 18.08
CA PRO A 59 1.38 6.23 18.61
C PRO A 59 0.19 7.04 19.17
N TRP A 60 -1.02 6.47 19.10
CA TRP A 60 -2.23 7.14 19.57
C TRP A 60 -2.45 6.83 21.05
N LYS A 61 -2.86 7.85 21.83
CA LYS A 61 -3.12 7.73 23.28
C LYS A 61 -4.56 7.39 23.61
N ASN A 62 -5.48 7.71 22.72
CA ASN A 62 -6.91 7.49 22.88
C ASN A 62 -7.59 7.44 21.51
N VAL A 63 -8.85 7.00 21.49
CA VAL A 63 -9.67 6.90 20.27
C VAL A 63 -9.84 8.26 19.58
N ALA A 64 -9.90 9.37 20.32
CA ALA A 64 -10.09 10.69 19.74
C ALA A 64 -8.91 11.14 18.85
N GLU A 65 -7.67 10.75 19.18
CA GLU A 65 -6.51 10.98 18.31
C GLU A 65 -6.62 10.19 16.99
N VAL A 66 -7.18 8.98 17.03
CA VAL A 66 -7.44 8.18 15.83
C VAL A 66 -8.56 8.80 14.98
N GLU A 67 -9.63 9.27 15.62
CA GLU A 67 -10.72 9.97 14.94
C GLU A 67 -10.23 11.24 14.22
N ALA A 68 -9.35 12.03 14.86
CA ALA A 68 -8.77 13.22 14.27
C ALA A 68 -7.90 12.91 13.04
N LEU A 69 -7.11 11.83 13.11
CA LEU A 69 -6.34 11.34 11.96
C LEU A 69 -7.28 10.92 10.82
N ILE A 70 -8.29 10.12 11.13
CA ILE A 70 -9.29 9.68 10.14
C ILE A 70 -9.99 10.88 9.51
N ALA A 71 -10.38 11.88 10.30
CA ALA A 71 -11.02 13.09 9.77
C ALA A 71 -10.11 13.81 8.76
N THR A 72 -8.82 13.93 9.07
CA THR A 72 -7.81 14.49 8.15
C THR A 72 -7.72 13.68 6.85
N HIS A 73 -7.59 12.36 6.95
CA HIS A 73 -7.52 11.47 5.78
C HIS A 73 -8.80 11.48 4.94
N CYS A 74 -9.97 11.52 5.57
CA CYS A 74 -11.26 11.58 4.87
C CYS A 74 -11.50 12.93 4.18
N ALA A 75 -10.90 14.01 4.68
CA ALA A 75 -11.02 15.35 4.09
C ALA A 75 -10.09 15.55 2.88
N ASP A 76 -9.06 14.71 2.71
CA ASP A 76 -8.14 14.80 1.58
C ASP A 76 -8.82 14.36 0.26
N PRO A 77 -9.07 15.28 -0.70
CA PRO A 77 -9.66 14.93 -1.99
C PRO A 77 -8.65 14.29 -2.94
N ALA A 78 -7.35 14.35 -2.64
CA ALA A 78 -6.26 13.81 -3.44
C ALA A 78 -5.83 12.41 -2.98
N ALA A 79 -6.59 11.78 -2.09
CA ALA A 79 -6.33 10.42 -1.62
C ALA A 79 -7.62 9.63 -1.36
N ALA A 80 -7.54 8.33 -1.58
CA ALA A 80 -8.57 7.37 -1.21
C ALA A 80 -8.01 6.42 -0.15
N PHE A 81 -8.66 6.39 1.02
CA PHE A 81 -8.24 5.60 2.16
C PHE A 81 -9.22 4.45 2.43
N TRP A 82 -8.67 3.30 2.78
CA TRP A 82 -9.42 2.13 3.19
C TRP A 82 -8.94 1.59 4.53
N ALA A 83 -9.89 1.28 5.40
CA ALA A 83 -9.68 0.39 6.53
C ALA A 83 -9.53 -1.05 6.03
N VAL A 84 -8.61 -1.80 6.64
CA VAL A 84 -8.30 -3.18 6.29
C VAL A 84 -8.89 -4.10 7.35
N ARG A 85 -9.89 -4.89 6.97
CA ARG A 85 -10.59 -5.85 7.84
C ARG A 85 -10.31 -7.28 7.39
N PRO A 86 -9.38 -8.01 8.04
CA PRO A 86 -9.19 -9.43 7.77
C PRO A 86 -10.48 -10.22 8.02
N VAL A 87 -10.77 -11.15 7.12
CA VAL A 87 -11.96 -12.02 7.23
C VAL A 87 -11.87 -12.92 8.47
N THR A 88 -10.66 -13.35 8.82
CA THR A 88 -10.43 -14.26 9.96
C THR A 88 -10.74 -13.62 11.32
N SER A 89 -10.37 -12.36 11.52
CA SER A 89 -10.64 -11.65 12.78
C SER A 89 -11.99 -10.93 12.76
N GLY A 90 -12.49 -10.56 11.58
CA GLY A 90 -13.67 -9.72 11.42
C GLY A 90 -13.49 -8.29 11.94
N ARG A 91 -12.27 -7.90 12.36
CA ARG A 91 -11.95 -6.58 12.94
C ARG A 91 -10.95 -5.82 12.07
N VAL A 92 -11.09 -4.51 11.96
CA VAL A 92 -10.15 -3.61 11.30
C VAL A 92 -8.81 -3.68 12.05
N ALA A 93 -7.76 -4.03 11.32
CA ALA A 93 -6.41 -4.21 11.87
C ALA A 93 -5.38 -3.30 11.18
N GLY A 94 -5.85 -2.30 10.43
CA GLY A 94 -4.99 -1.34 9.75
C GLY A 94 -5.72 -0.50 8.72
N PHE A 95 -4.96 0.30 7.99
CA PHE A 95 -5.43 1.05 6.83
C PHE A 95 -4.32 1.21 5.78
N LEU A 96 -4.73 1.54 4.56
CA LEU A 96 -3.85 1.90 3.45
C LEU A 96 -4.54 2.94 2.57
N SER A 97 -3.80 3.56 1.66
CA SER A 97 -4.36 4.54 0.72
C SER A 97 -3.74 4.47 -0.66
N LEU A 98 -4.51 4.92 -1.64
CA LEU A 98 -3.98 5.43 -2.89
C LEU A 98 -3.89 6.96 -2.78
N MET A 99 -2.70 7.53 -2.97
CA MET A 99 -2.39 8.95 -2.73
C MET A 99 -1.36 9.47 -3.76
N ASN A 100 -0.98 10.75 -3.65
CA ASN A 100 -0.04 11.41 -4.58
C ASN A 100 -0.43 11.15 -6.05
N ILE A 101 -1.71 11.40 -6.35
CA ILE A 101 -2.35 10.97 -7.58
C ILE A 101 -2.07 11.98 -8.69
N GLU A 102 -1.49 11.52 -9.79
CA GLU A 102 -1.17 12.34 -10.95
C GLU A 102 -1.91 11.82 -12.20
N PRO A 103 -3.21 12.17 -12.37
CA PRO A 103 -4.04 11.69 -13.48
C PRO A 103 -3.41 11.85 -14.86
N ARG A 104 -2.84 13.02 -15.14
CA ARG A 104 -2.22 13.36 -16.43
C ARG A 104 -0.97 12.52 -16.72
N ASN A 105 -0.23 12.16 -15.69
CA ASN A 105 1.00 11.37 -15.79
C ASN A 105 0.74 9.86 -15.65
N ALA A 106 -0.51 9.47 -15.34
CA ALA A 106 -0.90 8.11 -15.01
C ALA A 106 -0.01 7.49 -13.91
N ALA A 107 0.35 8.30 -12.89
CA ALA A 107 1.12 7.86 -11.73
C ALA A 107 0.31 7.95 -10.43
N ILE A 108 0.46 6.96 -9.55
CA ILE A 108 -0.27 6.88 -8.28
C ILE A 108 0.55 6.10 -7.24
N GLU A 109 0.46 6.51 -5.98
CA GLU A 109 1.19 5.89 -4.88
C GLU A 109 0.28 5.03 -4.01
N LEU A 110 0.69 3.79 -3.71
CA LEU A 110 0.18 3.05 -2.57
C LEU A 110 0.97 3.47 -1.34
N GLY A 111 0.31 4.17 -0.41
CA GLY A 111 0.97 4.84 0.70
C GLY A 111 0.10 4.93 1.95
N ASN A 112 0.62 5.60 2.98
CA ASN A 112 0.01 5.65 4.33
C ASN A 112 -0.45 4.27 4.84
N ILE A 113 0.38 3.24 4.60
CA ILE A 113 0.09 1.89 5.05
C ILE A 113 0.46 1.80 6.52
N TRP A 114 -0.54 1.56 7.37
CA TRP A 114 -0.32 1.15 8.74
C TRP A 114 -1.10 -0.13 9.01
N PHE A 115 -0.38 -1.20 9.30
CA PHE A 115 -0.95 -2.49 9.73
C PHE A 115 -0.52 -2.74 11.17
N GLY A 116 -1.48 -3.08 12.02
CA GLY A 116 -1.22 -3.51 13.40
C GLY A 116 -0.53 -4.88 13.44
N PRO A 117 -0.03 -5.30 14.62
CA PRO A 117 0.74 -6.54 14.77
C PRO A 117 0.03 -7.78 14.22
N GLU A 118 -1.29 -7.91 14.46
CA GLU A 118 -2.10 -9.06 14.01
C GLU A 118 -2.24 -9.15 12.48
N LEU A 119 -2.06 -8.04 11.76
CA LEU A 119 -2.19 -8.00 10.31
C LEU A 119 -0.85 -8.17 9.60
N ARG A 120 0.26 -7.74 10.21
CA ARG A 120 1.59 -7.78 9.59
C ARG A 120 2.00 -9.20 9.24
N ARG A 121 2.63 -9.35 8.06
CA ARG A 121 3.16 -10.64 7.56
C ARG A 121 2.09 -11.73 7.40
N THR A 122 0.82 -11.36 7.28
CA THR A 122 -0.28 -12.29 6.96
C THR A 122 -0.60 -12.30 5.46
N ARG A 123 -1.32 -13.35 5.03
CA ARG A 123 -1.94 -13.41 3.69
C ARG A 123 -2.89 -12.24 3.43
N ALA A 124 -3.70 -11.88 4.43
CA ALA A 124 -4.63 -10.75 4.37
C ALA A 124 -3.93 -9.40 4.12
N ALA A 125 -2.76 -9.16 4.70
CA ALA A 125 -1.99 -7.94 4.43
C ALA A 125 -1.49 -7.85 2.98
N THR A 126 -0.99 -8.96 2.43
CA THR A 126 -0.59 -9.00 1.01
C THR A 126 -1.80 -8.78 0.11
N GLU A 127 -2.92 -9.44 0.39
CA GLU A 127 -4.15 -9.27 -0.39
C GLU A 127 -4.70 -7.84 -0.32
N ALA A 128 -4.62 -7.18 0.83
CA ALA A 128 -5.07 -5.79 0.99
C ALA A 128 -4.30 -4.84 0.06
N MET A 129 -2.97 -4.96 0.04
CA MET A 129 -2.13 -4.18 -0.87
C MET A 129 -2.39 -4.56 -2.32
N PHE A 130 -2.57 -5.84 -2.62
CA PHE A 130 -2.90 -6.32 -3.97
C PHE A 130 -4.20 -5.73 -4.51
N LEU A 131 -5.28 -5.73 -3.73
CA LEU A 131 -6.57 -5.17 -4.16
C LEU A 131 -6.46 -3.69 -4.54
N ALA A 132 -5.72 -2.90 -3.75
CA ALA A 132 -5.48 -1.48 -4.05
C ALA A 132 -4.63 -1.27 -5.31
N LEU A 133 -3.55 -2.07 -5.48
CA LEU A 133 -2.68 -1.99 -6.66
C LEU A 133 -3.40 -2.45 -7.93
N ARG A 134 -4.17 -3.53 -7.86
CA ARG A 134 -5.01 -4.02 -8.95
C ARG A 134 -6.02 -2.98 -9.37
N HIS A 135 -6.67 -2.32 -8.41
CA HIS A 135 -7.58 -1.23 -8.71
C HIS A 135 -6.87 -0.07 -9.43
N ALA A 136 -5.72 0.35 -8.93
CA ALA A 136 -4.93 1.41 -9.54
C ALA A 136 -4.47 1.08 -10.98
N ALA A 137 -3.93 -0.12 -11.20
CA ALA A 137 -3.35 -0.50 -12.49
C ALA A 137 -4.40 -1.00 -13.48
N ASP A 138 -5.22 -1.98 -13.10
CA ASP A 138 -6.14 -2.67 -14.02
C ASP A 138 -7.45 -1.90 -14.22
N ASP A 139 -8.06 -1.38 -13.15
CA ASP A 139 -9.36 -0.71 -13.27
C ASP A 139 -9.23 0.76 -13.68
N LEU A 140 -8.26 1.48 -13.11
CA LEU A 140 -8.06 2.91 -13.35
C LEU A 140 -7.00 3.20 -14.43
N GLY A 141 -6.22 2.21 -14.85
CA GLY A 141 -5.25 2.34 -15.94
C GLY A 141 -3.98 3.14 -15.61
N TYR A 142 -3.60 3.27 -14.33
CA TYR A 142 -2.37 3.96 -13.96
C TYR A 142 -1.14 3.16 -14.43
N ARG A 143 -0.25 3.81 -15.18
CA ARG A 143 0.94 3.20 -15.77
C ARG A 143 2.14 3.16 -14.83
N ARG A 144 2.10 3.90 -13.72
CA ARG A 144 3.18 3.95 -12.74
C ARG A 144 2.61 3.83 -11.34
N LEU A 145 2.85 2.70 -10.72
CA LEU A 145 2.55 2.46 -9.31
C LEU A 145 3.78 2.82 -8.49
N VAL A 146 3.61 3.64 -7.45
CA VAL A 146 4.71 4.17 -6.64
C VAL A 146 4.62 3.63 -5.22
N TRP A 147 5.79 3.34 -4.63
CA TRP A 147 5.94 3.07 -3.21
C TRP A 147 7.06 3.95 -2.66
N LYS A 148 6.79 4.62 -1.53
CA LYS A 148 7.78 5.45 -0.82
C LYS A 148 7.87 5.02 0.63
N CYS A 149 9.07 4.98 1.18
CA CYS A 149 9.25 4.77 2.61
C CYS A 149 10.48 5.51 3.14
N ASN A 150 10.59 5.63 4.46
CA ASN A 150 11.86 6.04 5.07
C ASN A 150 12.94 5.03 4.66
N ALA A 151 14.13 5.51 4.27
CA ALA A 151 15.24 4.66 3.84
C ALA A 151 15.75 3.69 4.93
N LEU A 152 15.48 4.00 6.21
CA LEU A 152 15.78 3.15 7.36
C LEU A 152 14.66 2.14 7.67
N ASN A 153 13.49 2.25 7.03
CA ASN A 153 12.35 1.34 7.23
C ASN A 153 12.53 0.05 6.41
N GLU A 154 13.46 -0.80 6.85
CA GLU A 154 13.78 -2.07 6.19
C GLU A 154 12.55 -2.98 5.97
N PRO A 155 11.60 -3.12 6.91
CA PRO A 155 10.37 -3.88 6.65
C PRO A 155 9.55 -3.36 5.46
N SER A 156 9.42 -2.04 5.32
CA SER A 156 8.69 -1.43 4.20
C SER A 156 9.43 -1.60 2.87
N ARG A 157 10.77 -1.44 2.88
CA ARG A 157 11.62 -1.69 1.70
C ARG A 157 11.50 -3.12 1.21
N LYS A 158 11.56 -4.09 2.12
CA LYS A 158 11.36 -5.52 1.81
C LYS A 158 9.94 -5.80 1.28
N ALA A 159 8.92 -5.12 1.79
CA ALA A 159 7.56 -5.27 1.29
C ALA A 159 7.43 -4.79 -0.17
N ALA A 160 7.97 -3.60 -0.48
CA ALA A 160 7.98 -3.06 -1.85
C ALA A 160 8.66 -4.03 -2.82
N LEU A 161 9.88 -4.47 -2.50
CA LEU A 161 10.62 -5.44 -3.32
C LEU A 161 9.87 -6.77 -3.46
N ARG A 162 9.26 -7.29 -2.37
CA ARG A 162 8.50 -8.54 -2.40
C ARG A 162 7.30 -8.46 -3.34
N LEU A 163 6.60 -7.33 -3.38
CA LEU A 163 5.42 -7.09 -4.21
C LEU A 163 5.75 -6.77 -5.68
N GLY A 164 7.03 -6.59 -6.01
CA GLY A 164 7.46 -6.36 -7.38
C GLY A 164 7.74 -4.92 -7.77
N PHE A 165 7.92 -4.06 -6.77
CA PHE A 165 8.46 -2.73 -7.02
C PHE A 165 9.98 -2.79 -7.20
N SER A 166 10.46 -2.04 -8.18
CA SER A 166 11.87 -1.81 -8.48
C SER A 166 12.37 -0.57 -7.74
N TYR A 167 13.55 -0.64 -7.14
CA TYR A 167 14.17 0.50 -6.47
C TYR A 167 14.72 1.51 -7.49
N GLU A 168 14.44 2.78 -7.29
CA GLU A 168 14.84 3.85 -8.24
C GLU A 168 15.83 4.85 -7.63
N GLY A 169 15.96 4.90 -6.31
CA GLY A 169 16.88 5.81 -5.65
C GLY A 169 16.42 6.24 -4.27
N THR A 170 17.27 7.03 -3.62
CA THR A 170 16.97 7.64 -2.32
C THR A 170 17.07 9.15 -2.43
N LEU A 171 15.97 9.82 -2.08
CA LEU A 171 15.93 11.26 -1.93
C LEU A 171 16.52 11.60 -0.55
N ARG A 172 17.73 12.17 -0.55
CA ARG A 172 18.44 12.57 0.69
C ARG A 172 17.79 13.81 1.31
N ALA A 173 17.67 13.84 2.63
CA ALA A 173 17.06 14.94 3.38
C ALA A 173 15.69 15.37 2.84
N HIS A 174 14.90 14.41 2.34
CA HIS A 174 13.65 14.70 1.63
C HIS A 174 12.58 15.31 2.55
N MET A 175 12.52 14.88 3.82
CA MET A 175 11.50 15.34 4.77
C MET A 175 12.06 15.47 6.17
N VAL A 176 11.36 16.24 7.02
CA VAL A 176 11.51 16.17 8.47
C VAL A 176 10.28 15.45 9.04
N VAL A 177 10.50 14.35 9.76
CA VAL A 177 9.43 13.55 10.39
C VAL A 177 9.75 13.39 11.86
N LYS A 178 8.82 13.77 12.75
CA LYS A 178 8.99 13.70 14.21
C LYS A 178 10.32 14.34 14.67
N GLY A 179 10.67 15.49 14.08
CA GLY A 179 11.90 16.24 14.40
C GLY A 179 13.21 15.62 13.89
N ARG A 180 13.15 14.60 13.02
CA ARG A 180 14.33 13.94 12.45
C ARG A 180 14.34 14.07 10.94
N GLU A 181 15.55 14.20 10.37
CA GLU A 181 15.76 14.09 8.93
C GLU A 181 15.33 12.70 8.44
N ARG A 182 14.64 12.67 7.30
CA ARG A 182 14.20 11.47 6.61
C ARG A 182 14.71 11.47 5.17
N ASP A 183 15.56 10.50 4.90
CA ASP A 183 15.80 10.00 3.55
C ASP A 183 14.61 9.16 3.08
N THR A 184 14.20 9.34 1.82
CA THR A 184 13.08 8.59 1.23
C THR A 184 13.56 7.65 0.15
N ALA A 185 13.44 6.35 0.40
CA ALA A 185 13.65 5.33 -0.62
C ALA A 185 12.43 5.27 -1.53
N MET A 186 12.69 5.36 -2.84
CA MET A 186 11.70 5.42 -3.91
C MET A 186 11.68 4.10 -4.68
N TYR A 187 10.49 3.59 -4.92
CA TYR A 187 10.27 2.40 -5.73
C TYR A 187 9.09 2.56 -6.68
N SER A 188 9.10 1.84 -7.79
CA SER A 188 7.96 1.80 -8.71
C SER A 188 7.73 0.43 -9.35
N THR A 189 6.50 0.20 -9.80
CA THR A 189 6.17 -0.84 -10.77
C THR A 189 5.50 -0.17 -11.96
N LEU A 190 5.96 -0.47 -13.17
CA LEU A 190 5.41 0.07 -14.41
C LEU A 190 4.23 -0.77 -14.89
N GLY A 191 3.36 -0.18 -15.70
CA GLY A 191 2.21 -0.87 -16.29
C GLY A 191 2.60 -2.06 -17.17
N THR A 192 3.79 -2.03 -17.77
CA THR A 192 4.38 -3.15 -18.52
C THR A 192 4.89 -4.29 -17.62
N GLU A 193 5.20 -4.00 -16.37
CA GLU A 193 5.69 -4.96 -15.37
C GLU A 193 4.56 -5.52 -14.49
N TRP A 194 3.46 -4.77 -14.38
CA TRP A 194 2.32 -5.11 -13.53
C TRP A 194 1.70 -6.48 -13.83
N PRO A 195 1.45 -6.90 -15.09
CA PRO A 195 0.82 -8.20 -15.37
C PRO A 195 1.58 -9.37 -14.73
N ALA A 196 2.91 -9.41 -14.87
CA ALA A 196 3.73 -10.46 -14.25
C ALA A 196 3.70 -10.38 -12.71
N CYS A 197 3.73 -9.17 -12.13
CA CYS A 197 3.61 -8.99 -10.68
C CYS A 197 2.24 -9.45 -10.16
N ARG A 198 1.17 -9.08 -10.85
CA ARG A 198 -0.21 -9.46 -10.55
C ARG A 198 -0.38 -10.97 -10.55
N ASP A 199 0.09 -11.64 -11.59
CA ASP A 199 -0.08 -13.09 -11.76
C ASP A 199 0.73 -13.87 -10.71
N ALA A 200 1.93 -13.41 -10.36
CA ALA A 200 2.72 -13.97 -9.26
C ALA A 200 2.04 -13.78 -7.89
N ILE A 201 1.46 -12.59 -7.63
CA ILE A 201 0.72 -12.31 -6.40
C ILE A 201 -0.55 -13.15 -6.31
N LEU A 202 -1.30 -13.30 -7.41
CA LEU A 202 -2.48 -14.16 -7.48
C LEU A 202 -2.12 -15.63 -7.22
N SER A 203 -1.04 -16.12 -7.82
CA SER A 203 -0.55 -17.49 -7.60
C SER A 203 -0.15 -17.70 -6.14
N TRP A 204 0.56 -16.73 -5.54
CA TRP A 204 0.90 -16.78 -4.13
C TRP A 204 -0.33 -16.72 -3.23
N LEU A 205 -1.36 -15.95 -3.61
CA LEU A 205 -2.63 -15.81 -2.92
C LEU A 205 -3.60 -16.97 -3.19
N SER A 206 -3.27 -17.95 -4.03
CA SER A 206 -4.12 -19.12 -4.26
C SER A 206 -4.27 -19.95 -2.99
N GLU A 207 -5.43 -20.58 -2.79
CA GLU A 207 -5.61 -21.54 -1.70
C GLU A 207 -4.64 -22.72 -1.80
N GLU A 208 -4.30 -23.12 -3.02
CA GLU A 208 -3.38 -24.23 -3.29
C GLU A 208 -1.95 -23.96 -2.80
N ASN A 209 -1.60 -22.70 -2.51
CA ASN A 209 -0.29 -22.31 -2.04
C ASN A 209 -0.18 -22.28 -0.50
N PHE A 210 -1.18 -22.73 0.25
CA PHE A 210 -1.12 -22.75 1.72
C PHE A 210 -1.45 -24.13 2.28
N ASP A 211 -0.71 -24.54 3.32
CA ASP A 211 -1.00 -25.76 4.09
C ASP A 211 -2.17 -25.57 5.06
N ALA A 212 -2.53 -26.62 5.79
CA ALA A 212 -3.64 -26.60 6.74
C ALA A 212 -3.38 -25.66 7.93
N GLU A 213 -2.11 -25.41 8.25
CA GLU A 213 -1.64 -24.51 9.29
C GLU A 213 -1.56 -23.04 8.82
N GLY A 214 -1.78 -22.78 7.53
CA GLY A 214 -1.78 -21.44 6.92
C GLY A 214 -0.40 -20.93 6.53
N ASN A 215 0.62 -21.77 6.46
CA ASN A 215 1.94 -21.42 5.94
C ASN A 215 1.96 -21.50 4.41
N ALA A 216 2.68 -20.59 3.77
CA ALA A 216 2.83 -20.60 2.32
C ALA A 216 3.78 -21.74 1.88
N LEU A 217 3.33 -22.58 0.95
CA LEU A 217 4.13 -23.66 0.35
C LEU A 217 5.28 -23.12 -0.52
N LYS A 218 5.00 -22.06 -1.29
CA LYS A 218 6.00 -21.27 -2.00
C LYS A 218 5.90 -19.81 -1.59
N SER A 219 7.04 -19.14 -1.48
CA SER A 219 7.10 -17.71 -1.22
C SER A 219 6.72 -16.90 -2.46
N LEU A 220 6.26 -15.66 -2.26
CA LEU A 220 5.96 -14.74 -3.38
C LEU A 220 7.23 -14.46 -4.21
N ALA A 221 8.41 -14.49 -3.59
CA ALA A 221 9.67 -14.31 -4.31
C ALA A 221 9.98 -15.48 -5.27
N GLU A 222 9.51 -16.69 -4.98
CA GLU A 222 9.65 -17.84 -5.88
C GLU A 222 8.70 -17.75 -7.08
N PHE A 223 7.44 -17.36 -6.86
CA PHE A 223 6.50 -17.13 -7.96
C PHE A 223 6.95 -16.02 -8.90
N ARG A 224 7.61 -14.99 -8.38
CA ARG A 224 8.14 -13.89 -9.20
C ARG A 224 9.35 -14.26 -10.07
N LYS A 225 9.97 -15.41 -9.81
CA LYS A 225 11.11 -15.93 -10.59
C LYS A 225 10.70 -16.99 -11.62
N SER A 226 9.46 -17.49 -11.51
CA SER A 226 8.90 -18.53 -12.37
C SER A 226 8.31 -17.91 -13.63
#